data_AF-A0A429E342-F1
#
_entry.id   AF-A0A429E342-F1
#
_cell.length_a   1.000
_cell.length_b   1.000
_cell.length_c   1.000
_cell.angle_alpha   90.00
_cell.angle_beta   90.00
_cell.angle_gamma   90.00
#
_symmetry.space_group_name_H-M   'P 1'
#
loop_
_entity.id
_entity.type
_entity.pdbx_description
1 polymer ?
#
loop_
_entity_poly.entity_id
_entity_poly.type
_entity_poly.pdbx_seq_one_letter_code
_entity_poly.pdbx_strand_id
1 'polypeptide(L)'
;MGQPGQLDALERAVEGTLAEGAFEFDGEAAVLRIDGSPILLTGWSLSLGIGGVTLLLTGAVLSLAGLADAARWALAPGALMFGTVLALLTLLRFTPVAALWPELEVRFTDRALVHRRTRVPFGELRPEHLVWKNGRFFRRLYVRHPSLRRQVAGFFEAEERQAAEFQRRLWELISAPDLPGVLTHGAGLTPVQQWIIGAGAPYGAVNGFRIDRLGTAPGETAAAADRRTALELLQDPWGAYDLEQLLGAVNWLVQDGHRADFAQDAELAARPPAEQEEYAELLREVDGLIARDMLEPPFVERLIALVRVRYGDRGDAYAGLVPPLLRDEPGADLSEQGAELAQFLHRLFNDRGHAAEELHRLKTLADPALRANVGRFLIWDYGRALMLYRWGHMVGWLTEEYCWERMLPLALDIQRRYTSWHDMATCYLQGRLLWSGGGGQAQDEYDRLIGALAAEPRSPWNIVPWGLDLTRDWA
;
A
#
# COMPACT_ATOMS: atom_id res chain seq x y z
N MET A 1 5.05 -1.69 -20.11
CA MET A 1 3.62 -1.97 -20.38
C MET A 1 3.23 -3.10 -19.45
N GLY A 2 2.58 -2.78 -18.33
CA GLY A 2 2.20 -3.77 -17.32
C GLY A 2 1.24 -4.80 -17.91
N GLN A 3 1.41 -6.07 -17.53
CA GLN A 3 0.39 -7.07 -17.86
C GLN A 3 -0.92 -6.65 -17.16
N PRO A 4 -2.02 -6.50 -17.90
CA PRO A 4 -3.32 -6.15 -17.33
C PRO A 4 -3.76 -7.22 -16.34
N GLY A 5 -4.39 -6.79 -15.23
CA GLY A 5 -4.86 -7.70 -14.19
C GLY A 5 -5.82 -8.74 -14.77
N GLN A 6 -5.96 -9.90 -14.12
CA GLN A 6 -6.85 -10.96 -14.63
C GLN A 6 -8.33 -10.53 -14.70
N LEU A 7 -8.74 -9.56 -13.86
CA LEU A 7 -10.05 -8.91 -13.93
C LEU A 7 -10.14 -7.97 -15.15
N ASP A 8 -9.13 -7.13 -15.40
CA ASP A 8 -9.06 -6.28 -16.61
C ASP A 8 -9.00 -7.12 -17.90
N ALA A 9 -8.41 -8.31 -17.84
CA ALA A 9 -8.41 -9.26 -18.95
C ALA A 9 -9.79 -9.89 -19.17
N LEU A 10 -10.58 -10.09 -18.11
CA LEU A 10 -11.97 -10.53 -18.21
C LEU A 10 -12.87 -9.42 -18.76
N GLU A 11 -12.64 -8.17 -18.35
CA GLU A 11 -13.35 -6.98 -18.84
C GLU A 11 -13.08 -6.72 -20.33
N ARG A 12 -11.82 -6.75 -20.76
CA ARG A 12 -11.46 -6.62 -22.19
C ARG A 12 -12.05 -7.73 -23.06
N ALA A 13 -12.33 -8.90 -22.49
CA ALA A 13 -12.98 -9.99 -23.23
C ALA A 13 -14.46 -9.69 -23.53
N VAL A 14 -15.09 -8.75 -22.81
CA VAL A 14 -16.48 -8.33 -23.05
C VAL A 14 -16.60 -6.93 -23.66
N GLU A 15 -15.52 -6.15 -23.72
CA GLU A 15 -15.47 -4.83 -24.36
C GLU A 15 -15.89 -4.90 -25.84
N GLY A 16 -16.83 -4.05 -26.25
CA GLY A 16 -17.40 -4.03 -27.60
C GLY A 16 -18.38 -5.16 -27.91
N THR A 17 -18.77 -5.96 -26.91
CA THR A 17 -19.72 -7.07 -27.08
C THR A 17 -21.10 -6.75 -26.49
N LEU A 18 -22.09 -7.58 -26.83
CA LEU A 18 -23.42 -7.54 -26.18
C LEU A 18 -23.37 -7.64 -24.65
N ALA A 19 -22.28 -8.19 -24.10
CA ALA A 19 -22.08 -8.44 -22.69
C ALA A 19 -21.46 -7.26 -21.92
N GLU A 20 -20.91 -6.24 -22.60
CA GLU A 20 -20.14 -5.14 -21.99
C GLU A 20 -20.90 -4.45 -20.84
N GLY A 21 -22.18 -4.11 -21.06
CA GLY A 21 -23.02 -3.45 -20.05
C GLY A 21 -23.68 -4.38 -19.03
N ALA A 22 -23.34 -5.67 -19.01
CA ALA A 22 -23.93 -6.66 -18.11
C ALA A 22 -23.02 -7.03 -16.91
N PHE A 23 -21.83 -6.44 -16.83
CA PHE A 23 -20.85 -6.70 -15.78
C PHE A 23 -20.46 -5.40 -15.08
N GLU A 24 -20.59 -5.39 -13.77
CA GLU A 24 -20.03 -4.34 -12.91
C GLU A 24 -18.99 -4.98 -11.98
N PHE A 25 -17.75 -4.50 -12.05
CA PHE A 25 -16.67 -4.97 -11.20
C PHE A 25 -16.45 -4.00 -10.04
N ASP A 26 -16.66 -4.49 -8.82
CA ASP A 26 -16.29 -3.78 -7.59
C ASP A 26 -14.91 -4.28 -7.13
N GLY A 27 -13.86 -3.54 -7.52
CA GLY A 27 -12.47 -3.85 -7.19
C GLY A 27 -12.16 -3.75 -5.70
N GLU A 28 -12.89 -2.92 -4.95
CA GLU A 28 -12.72 -2.80 -3.50
C GLU A 28 -13.34 -3.99 -2.77
N ALA A 29 -14.51 -4.47 -3.20
CA ALA A 29 -15.16 -5.63 -2.60
C ALA A 29 -14.69 -6.99 -3.16
N ALA A 30 -13.95 -6.97 -4.29
CA ALA A 30 -13.65 -8.17 -5.10
C ALA A 30 -14.93 -8.96 -5.44
N VAL A 31 -15.92 -8.24 -5.95
CA VAL A 31 -17.20 -8.80 -6.39
C VAL A 31 -17.44 -8.43 -7.85
N LEU A 32 -17.70 -9.45 -8.68
CA LEU A 32 -18.23 -9.24 -10.02
C LEU A 32 -19.75 -9.38 -9.95
N ARG A 33 -20.45 -8.27 -10.17
CA ARG A 33 -21.91 -8.23 -10.30
C ARG A 33 -22.29 -8.45 -11.74
N ILE A 34 -23.12 -9.46 -11.95
CA ILE A 34 -23.62 -9.83 -13.26
C ILE A 34 -25.08 -9.43 -13.31
N ASP A 35 -25.32 -8.41 -14.12
CA ASP A 35 -26.62 -7.80 -14.27
C ASP A 35 -27.52 -8.72 -15.09
N GLY A 36 -28.64 -9.12 -14.50
CA GLY A 36 -29.53 -10.13 -15.07
C GLY A 36 -30.34 -9.66 -16.27
N SER A 37 -30.05 -8.48 -16.83
CA SER A 37 -30.84 -7.80 -17.85
C SER A 37 -31.29 -8.77 -18.94
N PRO A 38 -32.59 -8.84 -19.26
CA PRO A 38 -33.05 -9.65 -20.36
C PRO A 38 -32.59 -8.97 -21.64
N ILE A 39 -31.51 -9.48 -22.22
CA ILE A 39 -31.09 -9.24 -23.62
C ILE A 39 -32.28 -9.37 -24.63
N LEU A 40 -33.37 -10.05 -24.23
CA LEU A 40 -34.62 -10.08 -24.98
C LEU A 40 -35.34 -8.72 -25.05
N LEU A 41 -35.32 -7.88 -24.00
CA LEU A 41 -35.92 -6.55 -24.07
C LEU A 41 -35.19 -5.66 -25.08
N THR A 42 -33.86 -5.73 -25.15
CA THR A 42 -33.04 -4.90 -26.05
C THR A 42 -33.16 -5.34 -27.51
N GLY A 43 -33.14 -6.65 -27.80
CA GLY A 43 -33.30 -7.16 -29.17
C GLY A 43 -34.67 -6.89 -29.80
N TRP A 44 -35.76 -7.07 -29.03
CA TRP A 44 -37.12 -6.81 -29.52
C TRP A 44 -37.41 -5.32 -29.64
N SER A 45 -36.94 -4.50 -28.69
CA SER A 45 -37.12 -3.03 -28.77
C SER A 45 -36.35 -2.41 -29.93
N LEU A 46 -35.14 -2.90 -30.24
CA LEU A 46 -34.36 -2.44 -31.41
C LEU A 46 -35.05 -2.82 -32.73
N SER A 47 -35.53 -4.06 -32.85
CA SER A 47 -36.22 -4.53 -34.05
C SER A 47 -37.55 -3.81 -34.29
N LEU A 48 -38.33 -3.59 -33.22
CA LEU A 48 -39.58 -2.82 -33.27
C LEU A 48 -39.31 -1.33 -33.54
N GLY A 49 -38.23 -0.77 -33.01
CA GLY A 49 -37.82 0.61 -33.24
C GLY A 49 -37.41 0.87 -34.69
N ILE A 50 -36.52 0.04 -35.24
CA ILE A 50 -36.09 0.12 -36.65
C ILE A 50 -37.27 -0.12 -37.60
N GLY A 51 -38.10 -1.14 -37.31
CA GLY A 51 -39.31 -1.41 -38.09
C GLY A 51 -40.30 -0.24 -38.05
N GLY A 52 -40.50 0.35 -36.88
CA GLY A 52 -41.35 1.53 -36.68
C GLY A 52 -40.86 2.75 -37.46
N VAL A 53 -39.57 3.08 -37.38
CA VAL A 53 -38.95 4.19 -38.13
C VAL A 53 -39.05 3.95 -39.65
N THR A 54 -38.80 2.73 -40.10
CA THR A 54 -38.86 2.39 -41.53
C THR A 54 -40.28 2.54 -42.08
N LEU A 55 -41.29 2.11 -41.33
CA LEU A 55 -42.70 2.30 -41.69
C LEU A 55 -43.11 3.79 -41.69
N LEU A 56 -42.61 4.57 -40.73
CA LEU A 56 -42.84 6.02 -40.68
C LEU A 56 -42.23 6.74 -41.90
N LEU A 57 -40.98 6.42 -42.25
CA LEU A 57 -40.31 6.99 -43.43
C LEU A 57 -41.02 6.58 -44.73
N THR A 58 -41.40 5.31 -44.86
CA THR A 58 -42.15 4.80 -46.03
C THR A 58 -43.50 5.50 -46.15
N GLY A 59 -44.22 5.67 -45.04
CA GLY A 59 -45.48 6.39 -45.00
C GLY A 59 -45.34 7.88 -45.36
N ALA A 60 -44.26 8.54 -44.93
CA ALA A 60 -43.97 9.93 -45.30
C ALA A 60 -43.71 10.08 -46.81
N VAL A 61 -42.94 9.17 -47.40
CA VAL A 61 -42.68 9.15 -48.86
C VAL A 61 -43.98 8.92 -49.64
N LEU A 62 -44.81 7.97 -49.21
CA LEU A 62 -46.12 7.70 -49.84
C LEU A 62 -47.08 8.89 -49.73
N SER A 63 -47.05 9.63 -48.62
CA SER A 63 -47.85 10.85 -48.44
C SER A 63 -47.40 11.96 -49.39
N LEU A 64 -46.08 12.14 -49.57
CA LEU A 64 -45.53 13.14 -50.50
C LEU A 64 -45.81 12.78 -51.97
N ALA A 65 -45.96 11.49 -52.27
CA ALA A 65 -46.33 10.98 -53.60
C ALA A 65 -47.85 11.02 -53.89
N GLY A 66 -48.68 11.56 -52.99
CA GLY A 66 -50.13 11.69 -53.18
C GLY A 66 -50.94 10.42 -52.91
N LEU A 67 -50.34 9.36 -52.37
CA LEU A 67 -50.99 8.07 -52.08
C LEU A 67 -51.49 8.03 -50.63
N ALA A 68 -52.49 8.86 -50.32
CA ALA A 68 -52.94 9.12 -48.95
C ALA A 68 -53.43 7.88 -48.19
N ASP A 69 -54.16 6.96 -48.84
CA ASP A 69 -54.68 5.76 -48.16
C ASP A 69 -53.56 4.75 -47.84
N ALA A 70 -52.61 4.54 -48.76
CA ALA A 70 -51.46 3.69 -48.53
C ALA A 70 -50.52 4.25 -47.45
N ALA A 71 -50.35 5.58 -47.41
CA ALA A 71 -49.56 6.26 -46.39
C ALA A 71 -50.11 6.02 -44.98
N ARG A 72 -51.45 6.04 -44.78
CA ARG A 72 -52.06 5.77 -43.46
C ARG A 72 -51.78 4.36 -42.95
N TRP A 73 -51.83 3.36 -43.83
CA TRP A 73 -51.54 1.96 -43.49
C TRP A 73 -50.07 1.72 -43.11
N ALA A 74 -49.15 2.60 -43.52
CA ALA A 74 -47.74 2.55 -43.09
C ALA A 74 -47.48 3.41 -41.84
N LEU A 75 -48.04 4.62 -41.77
CA LEU A 75 -47.80 5.57 -40.67
C LEU A 75 -48.40 5.09 -39.34
N ALA A 76 -49.63 4.54 -39.33
CA ALA A 76 -50.30 4.17 -38.09
C ALA A 76 -49.62 3.02 -37.33
N PRO A 77 -49.24 1.90 -37.99
CA PRO A 77 -48.46 0.84 -37.33
C PRO A 77 -47.05 1.31 -36.95
N GLY A 78 -46.41 2.13 -37.80
CA GLY A 78 -45.08 2.69 -37.52
C GLY A 78 -45.06 3.56 -36.26
N ALA A 79 -46.05 4.45 -36.10
CA ALA A 79 -46.20 5.30 -34.93
C ALA A 79 -46.52 4.48 -33.66
N LEU A 80 -47.35 3.44 -33.77
CA LEU A 80 -47.67 2.56 -32.65
C LEU A 80 -46.43 1.79 -32.17
N MET A 81 -45.66 1.19 -33.09
CA MET A 81 -44.44 0.45 -32.76
C MET A 81 -43.39 1.36 -32.12
N PHE A 82 -43.13 2.52 -32.72
CA PHE A 82 -42.17 3.49 -32.20
C PHE A 82 -42.60 4.06 -30.84
N GLY A 83 -43.88 4.42 -30.69
CA GLY A 83 -44.43 4.91 -29.43
C GLY A 83 -44.37 3.89 -28.30
N THR A 84 -44.62 2.60 -28.60
CA THR A 84 -44.53 1.52 -27.61
C THR A 84 -43.09 1.31 -27.13
N VAL A 85 -42.12 1.36 -28.04
CA VAL A 85 -40.69 1.29 -27.69
C VAL A 85 -40.28 2.50 -26.85
N LEU A 86 -40.70 3.71 -27.23
CA LEU A 86 -40.39 4.92 -26.50
C LEU A 86 -41.00 4.91 -25.09
N ALA A 87 -42.25 4.45 -24.95
CA ALA A 87 -42.93 4.29 -23.66
C ALA A 87 -42.24 3.24 -22.77
N LEU A 88 -41.78 2.12 -23.34
CA LEU A 88 -41.03 1.11 -22.62
C LEU A 88 -39.69 1.65 -22.11
N LEU A 89 -38.96 2.41 -22.95
CA LEU A 89 -37.68 3.02 -22.59
C LEU A 89 -37.83 4.09 -21.52
N THR A 90 -38.88 4.94 -21.59
CA THR A 90 -39.15 5.91 -20.52
C THR A 90 -39.57 5.21 -19.23
N LEU A 91 -40.39 4.16 -19.30
CA LEU A 91 -40.79 3.41 -18.11
C LEU A 91 -39.59 2.71 -17.44
N LEU A 92 -38.66 2.15 -18.23
CA LEU A 92 -37.39 1.61 -17.72
C LEU A 92 -36.48 2.69 -17.11
N ARG A 93 -36.51 3.93 -17.63
CA ARG A 93 -35.71 5.05 -17.12
C ARG A 93 -36.20 5.59 -15.78
N PHE A 94 -37.51 5.56 -15.53
CA PHE A 94 -38.13 6.17 -14.34
C PHE A 94 -38.59 5.15 -13.28
N THR A 95 -38.51 3.85 -13.56
CA THR A 95 -38.84 2.80 -12.59
C THR A 95 -37.55 2.10 -12.17
N PRO A 96 -37.29 1.87 -10.85
CA PRO A 96 -36.12 1.14 -10.39
C PRO A 96 -36.30 -0.38 -10.64
N VAL A 97 -36.30 -0.78 -11.92
CA VAL A 97 -36.50 -2.17 -12.35
C VAL A 97 -35.33 -3.07 -11.93
N ALA A 98 -34.16 -2.50 -11.64
CA ALA A 98 -33.01 -3.19 -11.05
C ALA A 98 -33.38 -3.94 -9.75
N ALA A 99 -34.31 -3.41 -8.95
CA ALA A 99 -34.78 -4.08 -7.72
C ALA A 99 -35.59 -5.37 -7.98
N LEU A 100 -36.06 -5.61 -9.21
CA LEU A 100 -36.87 -6.79 -9.57
C LEU A 100 -36.01 -7.95 -10.11
N TRP A 101 -34.77 -7.68 -10.52
CA TRP A 101 -33.85 -8.63 -11.15
C TRP A 101 -32.63 -8.78 -10.25
N PRO A 102 -32.58 -9.81 -9.40
CA PRO A 102 -31.46 -9.96 -8.49
C PRO A 102 -30.22 -10.29 -9.28
N GLU A 103 -29.16 -9.54 -9.02
CA GLU A 103 -27.84 -9.75 -9.59
C GLU A 103 -27.33 -11.16 -9.23
N LEU A 104 -26.55 -11.73 -10.15
CA LEU A 104 -25.70 -12.86 -9.83
C LEU A 104 -24.35 -12.27 -9.43
N GLU A 105 -23.97 -12.47 -8.18
CA GLU A 105 -22.70 -11.99 -7.64
C GLU A 105 -21.67 -13.12 -7.65
N VAL A 106 -20.52 -12.88 -8.27
CA VAL A 106 -19.33 -13.71 -8.12
C VAL A 106 -18.48 -13.07 -7.01
N ARG A 107 -18.56 -13.63 -5.79
CA ARG A 107 -17.81 -13.12 -4.65
C ARG A 107 -16.49 -13.87 -4.53
N PHE A 108 -15.41 -13.19 -4.91
CA PHE A 108 -14.10 -13.81 -4.99
C PHE A 108 -13.49 -14.03 -3.60
N THR A 109 -13.68 -13.10 -2.66
CA THR A 109 -13.29 -13.22 -1.24
C THR A 109 -13.96 -14.42 -0.57
N ASP A 110 -15.27 -14.55 -0.76
CA ASP A 110 -16.09 -15.63 -0.18
C ASP A 110 -15.97 -16.96 -0.93
N ARG A 111 -15.21 -16.99 -2.03
CA ARG A 111 -15.08 -18.09 -3.00
C ARG A 111 -16.44 -18.72 -3.36
N ALA A 112 -17.44 -17.91 -3.68
CA ALA A 112 -18.78 -18.40 -3.94
C ALA A 112 -19.55 -17.58 -4.98
N LEU A 113 -20.42 -18.26 -5.72
CA LEU A 113 -21.49 -17.65 -6.50
C LEU A 113 -22.69 -17.41 -5.59
N VAL A 114 -23.16 -16.17 -5.53
CA VAL A 114 -24.29 -15.76 -4.70
C VAL A 114 -25.41 -15.22 -5.60
N HIS A 115 -26.61 -15.75 -5.43
CA HIS A 115 -27.81 -15.21 -6.05
C HIS A 115 -28.97 -15.29 -5.07
N ARG A 116 -29.49 -14.12 -4.66
CA ARG A 116 -30.49 -13.98 -3.58
C ARG A 116 -30.00 -14.66 -2.29
N ARG A 117 -30.66 -15.76 -1.89
CA ARG A 117 -30.33 -16.56 -0.69
C ARG A 117 -29.53 -17.83 -1.00
N THR A 118 -29.22 -18.05 -2.28
CA THR A 118 -28.49 -19.25 -2.73
C THR A 118 -27.02 -18.92 -2.83
N ARG A 119 -26.18 -19.68 -2.13
CA ARG A 119 -24.72 -19.61 -2.21
C ARG A 119 -24.21 -20.95 -2.73
N VAL A 120 -23.38 -20.91 -3.77
CA VAL A 120 -22.69 -22.08 -4.33
C VAL A 120 -21.19 -21.85 -4.21
N PRO A 121 -20.48 -22.56 -3.32
CA PRO A 121 -19.03 -22.47 -3.20
C PRO A 121 -18.31 -22.86 -4.50
N PHE A 122 -17.18 -22.23 -4.80
CA PHE A 122 -16.39 -22.55 -6.00
C PHE A 122 -15.90 -24.01 -6.02
N GLY A 123 -15.65 -24.61 -4.85
CA GLY A 123 -15.26 -26.02 -4.75
C GLY A 123 -16.34 -27.02 -5.19
N GLU A 124 -17.60 -26.59 -5.28
CA GLU A 124 -18.71 -27.42 -5.80
C GLU A 124 -18.92 -27.20 -7.31
N LEU A 125 -18.30 -26.17 -7.89
CA LEU A 125 -18.38 -25.88 -9.32
C LEU A 125 -17.40 -26.77 -10.08
N ARG A 126 -17.83 -27.19 -11.27
CA ARG A 126 -17.06 -28.01 -12.21
C ARG A 126 -17.19 -27.37 -13.60
N PRO A 127 -16.26 -27.61 -14.53
CA PRO A 127 -16.31 -27.00 -15.86
C PRO A 127 -17.64 -27.27 -16.57
N GLU A 128 -18.21 -28.46 -16.39
CA GLU A 128 -19.50 -28.89 -16.94
C GLU A 128 -20.71 -28.09 -16.43
N HIS A 129 -20.57 -27.33 -15.33
CA HIS A 129 -21.62 -26.44 -14.85
C HIS A 129 -21.71 -25.14 -15.66
N LEU A 130 -20.69 -24.77 -16.45
CA LEU A 130 -20.73 -23.62 -17.35
C LEU A 130 -21.12 -24.08 -18.77
N VAL A 131 -22.40 -23.94 -19.10
CA VAL A 131 -22.98 -24.53 -20.33
C VAL A 131 -23.42 -23.44 -21.30
N TRP A 132 -23.06 -23.62 -22.57
CA TRP A 132 -23.58 -22.81 -23.66
C TRP A 132 -24.95 -23.28 -24.13
N LYS A 133 -25.87 -22.33 -24.29
CA LYS A 133 -27.10 -22.52 -25.07
C LYS A 133 -27.01 -21.67 -26.33
N ASN A 134 -26.80 -22.35 -27.46
CA ASN A 134 -26.70 -21.70 -28.77
C ASN A 134 -28.11 -21.56 -29.37
N GLY A 135 -28.50 -20.32 -29.67
CA GLY A 135 -29.67 -19.99 -30.49
C GLY A 135 -29.24 -19.53 -31.88
N ARG A 136 -30.22 -19.25 -32.76
CA ARG A 136 -29.97 -18.89 -34.17
C ARG A 136 -29.18 -17.60 -34.38
N PHE A 137 -29.15 -16.70 -33.40
CA PHE A 137 -28.47 -15.39 -33.48
C PHE A 137 -27.67 -15.03 -32.22
N PHE A 138 -27.82 -15.81 -31.15
CA PHE A 138 -27.27 -15.49 -29.83
C PHE A 138 -26.75 -16.75 -29.17
N ARG A 139 -25.61 -16.65 -28.48
CA ARG A 139 -25.08 -17.66 -27.58
C ARG A 139 -25.18 -17.16 -26.16
N ARG A 140 -25.61 -18.03 -25.24
CA ARG A 140 -25.82 -17.65 -23.84
C ARG A 140 -25.08 -18.62 -22.93
N LEU A 141 -24.26 -18.06 -22.04
CA LEU A 141 -23.55 -18.81 -21.02
C LEU A 141 -24.45 -18.96 -19.80
N TYR A 142 -24.62 -20.18 -19.31
CA TYR A 142 -25.39 -20.47 -18.10
C TYR A 142 -24.52 -21.16 -17.05
N VAL A 143 -24.70 -20.80 -15.79
CA VAL A 143 -24.36 -21.65 -14.65
C VAL A 143 -25.52 -22.61 -14.44
N ARG A 144 -25.25 -23.91 -14.58
CA ARG A 144 -26.21 -25.01 -14.40
C ARG A 144 -25.73 -25.93 -13.29
N HIS A 145 -25.90 -25.46 -12.05
CA HIS A 145 -25.70 -26.22 -10.83
C HIS A 145 -27.06 -26.75 -10.30
N PRO A 146 -27.11 -27.85 -9.52
CA PRO A 146 -28.36 -28.30 -8.87
C PRO A 146 -29.03 -27.19 -8.05
N SER A 147 -28.24 -26.40 -7.33
CA SER A 147 -28.73 -25.31 -6.46
C SER A 147 -28.89 -23.97 -7.19
N LEU A 148 -28.23 -23.76 -8.33
CA LEU A 148 -28.20 -22.46 -9.03
C LEU A 148 -28.28 -22.64 -10.55
N ARG A 149 -29.33 -22.09 -11.16
CA ARG A 149 -29.53 -22.10 -12.62
C ARG A 149 -29.77 -20.69 -13.15
N ARG A 150 -28.73 -20.03 -13.64
CA ARG A 150 -28.80 -18.63 -14.12
C ARG A 150 -27.92 -18.37 -15.33
N GLN A 151 -28.33 -17.39 -16.12
CA GLN A 151 -27.53 -16.88 -17.22
C GLN A 151 -26.42 -16.00 -16.65
N VAL A 152 -25.21 -16.17 -17.16
CA VAL A 152 -24.01 -15.41 -16.82
C VAL A 152 -23.73 -14.34 -17.85
N ALA A 153 -23.82 -14.69 -19.14
CA ALA A 153 -23.45 -13.79 -20.24
C ALA A 153 -24.25 -14.12 -21.50
N GLY A 154 -24.38 -13.14 -22.40
CA GLY A 154 -24.91 -13.36 -23.75
C GLY A 154 -24.05 -12.68 -24.79
N PHE A 155 -23.84 -13.37 -25.90
CA PHE A 155 -23.00 -12.95 -27.03
C PHE A 155 -23.77 -13.14 -28.35
N PHE A 156 -23.48 -12.35 -29.36
CA PHE A 156 -23.89 -12.62 -30.75
C PHE A 156 -23.12 -13.79 -31.34
N GLU A 157 -23.63 -14.37 -32.43
CA GLU A 157 -22.92 -15.44 -33.16
C GLU A 157 -21.54 -14.97 -33.67
N ALA A 158 -21.43 -13.72 -34.10
CA ALA A 158 -20.18 -13.13 -34.58
C ALA A 158 -19.10 -12.95 -33.50
N GLU A 159 -19.46 -13.01 -32.22
CA GLU A 159 -18.59 -12.79 -31.05
C GLU A 159 -18.03 -14.11 -30.48
N GLU A 160 -17.99 -15.19 -31.27
CA GLU A 160 -17.63 -16.53 -30.79
C GLU A 160 -16.25 -16.58 -30.11
N ARG A 161 -15.27 -15.82 -30.61
CA ARG A 161 -13.92 -15.79 -30.04
C ARG A 161 -13.92 -15.13 -28.65
N GLN A 162 -14.54 -13.97 -28.52
CA GLN A 162 -14.70 -13.25 -27.26
C GLN A 162 -15.47 -14.08 -26.24
N ALA A 163 -16.55 -14.73 -26.67
CA ALA A 163 -17.35 -15.61 -25.83
C ALA A 163 -16.52 -16.78 -25.24
N ALA A 164 -15.68 -17.42 -26.07
CA ALA A 164 -14.81 -18.50 -25.64
C ALA A 164 -13.66 -18.01 -24.72
N GLU A 165 -13.12 -16.83 -24.99
CA GLU A 165 -12.12 -16.18 -24.12
C GLU A 165 -12.72 -15.83 -22.76
N PHE A 166 -13.88 -15.19 -22.74
CA PHE A 166 -14.61 -14.85 -21.52
C PHE A 166 -14.88 -16.08 -20.64
N GLN A 167 -15.40 -17.17 -21.21
CA GLN A 167 -15.65 -18.40 -20.44
C GLN A 167 -14.36 -18.96 -19.82
N ARG A 168 -13.26 -18.95 -20.59
CA ARG A 168 -11.97 -19.46 -20.13
C ARG A 168 -11.43 -18.62 -18.97
N ARG A 169 -11.41 -17.29 -19.12
CA ARG A 169 -10.97 -16.34 -18.08
C ARG A 169 -11.81 -16.44 -16.82
N LEU A 170 -13.14 -16.54 -16.98
CA LEU A 170 -14.05 -16.71 -15.86
C LEU A 170 -13.78 -18.03 -15.11
N TRP A 171 -13.53 -19.11 -15.85
CA TRP A 171 -13.21 -20.41 -15.25
C TRP A 171 -11.84 -20.43 -14.57
N GLU A 172 -10.83 -19.78 -15.15
CA GLU A 172 -9.50 -19.58 -14.55
C GLU A 172 -9.62 -18.89 -13.18
N LEU A 173 -10.40 -17.80 -13.11
CA LEU A 173 -10.67 -17.08 -11.87
C LEU A 173 -11.38 -17.95 -10.83
N ILE A 174 -12.44 -18.66 -11.21
CA ILE A 174 -13.21 -19.53 -10.29
C ILE A 174 -12.36 -20.71 -9.77
N SER A 175 -11.51 -21.26 -10.62
CA SER A 175 -10.72 -22.47 -10.33
C SER A 175 -9.37 -22.17 -9.67
N ALA A 176 -9.00 -20.91 -9.54
CA ALA A 176 -7.72 -20.50 -8.97
C ALA A 176 -7.58 -21.03 -7.52
N PRO A 177 -6.52 -21.80 -7.21
CA PRO A 177 -6.29 -22.31 -5.86
C PRO A 177 -5.97 -21.18 -4.88
N ASP A 178 -5.21 -20.16 -5.34
CA ASP A 178 -4.83 -18.97 -4.57
C ASP A 178 -5.46 -17.70 -5.16
N LEU A 179 -6.78 -17.60 -4.98
CA LEU A 179 -7.57 -16.46 -5.43
C LEU A 179 -7.13 -15.12 -4.81
N PRO A 180 -6.73 -15.05 -3.52
CA PRO A 180 -6.08 -13.87 -2.94
C PRO A 180 -4.79 -13.48 -3.67
N GLY A 181 -3.90 -14.43 -3.99
CA GLY A 181 -2.72 -14.18 -4.84
C GLY A 181 -3.10 -13.66 -6.23
N VAL A 182 -4.08 -14.29 -6.89
CA VAL A 182 -4.54 -13.91 -8.23
C VAL A 182 -5.20 -12.53 -8.30
N LEU A 183 -5.95 -12.14 -7.26
CA LEU A 183 -6.55 -10.81 -7.15
C LEU A 183 -5.53 -9.73 -6.74
N THR A 184 -4.55 -10.08 -5.89
CA THR A 184 -3.50 -9.15 -5.44
C THR A 184 -2.42 -8.92 -6.50
N HIS A 185 -2.23 -9.86 -7.44
CA HIS A 185 -1.41 -9.60 -8.63
C HIS A 185 -2.04 -8.57 -9.58
N GLY A 186 -3.29 -8.12 -9.31
CA GLY A 186 -3.90 -6.93 -9.90
C GLY A 186 -3.50 -5.61 -9.24
N ALA A 187 -2.74 -5.62 -8.13
CA ALA A 187 -2.14 -4.42 -7.51
C ALA A 187 -0.67 -4.17 -7.92
N GLY A 188 -0.15 -4.94 -8.89
CA GLY A 188 1.17 -4.71 -9.49
C GLY A 188 2.38 -5.11 -8.64
N LEU A 189 2.21 -5.58 -7.39
CA LEU A 189 3.31 -6.04 -6.54
C LEU A 189 3.40 -7.56 -6.47
N THR A 190 4.61 -8.09 -6.67
CA THR A 190 4.97 -9.49 -6.41
C THR A 190 4.99 -9.81 -4.91
N PRO A 191 4.98 -11.09 -4.49
CA PRO A 191 5.10 -11.45 -3.08
C PRO A 191 6.31 -10.84 -2.37
N VAL A 192 7.50 -10.82 -3.01
CA VAL A 192 8.70 -10.24 -2.39
C VAL A 192 8.59 -8.71 -2.29
N GLN A 193 8.01 -8.05 -3.30
CA GLN A 193 7.73 -6.61 -3.22
C GLN A 193 6.73 -6.28 -2.11
N GLN A 194 5.67 -7.09 -1.94
CA GLN A 194 4.71 -6.93 -0.85
C GLN A 194 5.39 -7.08 0.52
N TRP A 195 6.30 -8.04 0.67
CA TRP A 195 7.09 -8.21 1.89
C TRP A 195 7.94 -6.98 2.19
N ILE A 196 8.65 -6.46 1.18
CA ILE A 196 9.47 -5.24 1.30
C ILE A 196 8.62 -4.05 1.76
N ILE A 197 7.45 -3.83 1.12
CA ILE A 197 6.52 -2.77 1.51
C ILE A 197 6.01 -2.99 2.93
N GLY A 198 5.72 -4.24 3.31
CA GLY A 198 5.34 -4.63 4.67
C GLY A 198 6.36 -4.25 5.73
N ALA A 199 7.65 -4.39 5.45
CA ALA A 199 8.72 -4.01 6.38
C ALA A 199 8.79 -2.48 6.60
N GLY A 200 8.51 -1.67 5.57
CA GLY A 200 8.43 -0.21 5.67
C GLY A 200 7.06 0.33 6.13
N ALA A 201 6.05 -0.53 6.22
CA ALA A 201 4.66 -0.14 6.49
C ALA A 201 4.46 0.66 7.80
N PRO A 202 5.15 0.39 8.93
CA PRO A 202 5.03 1.20 10.14
C PRO A 202 5.24 2.70 9.91
N TYR A 203 6.25 3.09 9.14
CA TYR A 203 6.55 4.49 8.87
C TYR A 203 5.68 5.05 7.74
N GLY A 204 5.35 4.23 6.74
CA GLY A 204 4.43 4.62 5.66
C GLY A 204 3.02 4.94 6.17
N ALA A 205 2.44 4.06 6.99
CA ALA A 205 1.07 4.18 7.50
C ALA A 205 0.90 5.41 8.41
N VAL A 206 1.88 5.69 9.27
CA VAL A 206 1.89 6.89 10.14
C VAL A 206 1.87 8.18 9.33
N ASN A 207 2.53 8.19 8.17
CA ASN A 207 2.55 9.35 7.28
C ASN A 207 1.42 9.32 6.23
N GLY A 208 0.42 8.45 6.40
CA GLY A 208 -0.77 8.39 5.55
C GLY A 208 -0.56 7.74 4.17
N PHE A 209 0.57 7.10 3.92
CA PHE A 209 0.82 6.43 2.63
C PHE A 209 0.16 5.07 2.56
N ARG A 210 -0.33 4.74 1.36
CA ARG A 210 -0.81 3.40 1.05
C ARG A 210 0.35 2.40 1.07
N ILE A 211 0.05 1.17 1.48
CA ILE A 211 1.00 0.06 1.68
C ILE A 211 0.76 -1.08 0.67
N ASP A 212 0.08 -0.78 -0.44
CA ASP A 212 -0.29 -1.71 -1.51
C ASP A 212 0.52 -1.48 -2.81
N ARG A 213 1.53 -0.60 -2.79
CA ARG A 213 2.23 -0.11 -3.99
C ARG A 213 3.60 0.50 -3.67
N LEU A 214 4.47 0.63 -4.67
CA LEU A 214 5.72 1.39 -4.54
C LEU A 214 5.47 2.90 -4.56
N GLY A 215 4.83 3.37 -5.63
CA GLY A 215 4.62 4.78 -5.93
C GLY A 215 3.28 5.33 -5.43
N THR A 216 2.74 6.31 -6.15
CA THR A 216 1.58 7.08 -5.68
C THR A 216 0.23 6.37 -5.89
N ALA A 217 -0.80 6.87 -5.22
CA ALA A 217 -2.20 6.52 -5.45
C ALA A 217 -2.60 6.72 -6.93
N PRO A 218 -3.61 5.98 -7.43
CA PRO A 218 -4.05 6.10 -8.81
C PRO A 218 -4.88 7.38 -8.98
N GLY A 219 -4.85 7.95 -10.19
CA GLY A 219 -5.51 9.22 -10.50
C GLY A 219 -4.64 10.44 -10.21
N GLU A 220 -4.76 11.46 -11.07
CA GLU A 220 -3.85 12.60 -11.08
C GLU A 220 -3.85 13.40 -9.77
N THR A 221 -5.04 13.67 -9.21
CA THR A 221 -5.20 14.44 -7.97
C THR A 221 -4.58 13.74 -6.77
N ALA A 222 -4.86 12.44 -6.58
CA ALA A 222 -4.34 11.67 -5.46
C ALA A 222 -2.82 11.49 -5.61
N ALA A 223 -2.34 11.24 -6.84
CA ALA A 223 -0.92 11.17 -7.12
C ALA A 223 -0.17 12.47 -6.83
N ALA A 224 -0.78 13.62 -7.12
CA ALA A 224 -0.22 14.93 -6.82
C ALA A 224 -0.19 15.23 -5.31
N ALA A 225 -1.16 14.73 -4.55
CA ALA A 225 -1.16 14.83 -3.09
C ALA A 225 -0.01 14.00 -2.49
N ASP A 226 0.11 12.72 -2.87
CA ASP A 226 1.19 11.85 -2.41
C ASP A 226 2.57 12.42 -2.72
N ARG A 227 2.77 12.95 -3.94
CA ARG A 227 4.04 13.61 -4.32
C ARG A 227 4.38 14.79 -3.44
N ARG A 228 3.38 15.61 -3.10
CA ARG A 228 3.58 16.78 -2.25
C ARG A 228 3.97 16.37 -0.85
N THR A 229 3.23 15.45 -0.25
CA THR A 229 3.54 14.92 1.09
C THR A 229 4.90 14.22 1.12
N ALA A 230 5.24 13.44 0.08
CA ALA A 230 6.55 12.81 -0.02
C ALA A 230 7.68 13.86 -0.12
N LEU A 231 7.49 14.92 -0.91
CA LEU A 231 8.45 16.00 -1.04
C LEU A 231 8.62 16.79 0.27
N GLU A 232 7.52 17.13 0.94
CA GLU A 232 7.52 17.80 2.25
C GLU A 232 8.29 16.97 3.28
N LEU A 233 8.03 15.65 3.34
CA LEU A 233 8.72 14.76 4.27
C LEU A 233 10.20 14.60 3.92
N LEU A 234 10.57 14.58 2.64
CA LEU A 234 11.97 14.56 2.23
C LEU A 234 12.71 15.85 2.61
N GLN A 235 12.07 17.01 2.49
CA GLN A 235 12.72 18.29 2.73
C GLN A 235 12.80 18.65 4.22
N ASP A 236 11.69 18.55 4.95
CA ASP A 236 11.60 19.11 6.30
C ASP A 236 12.26 18.18 7.35
N PRO A 237 11.81 16.92 7.52
CA PRO A 237 12.49 15.95 8.40
C PRO A 237 13.90 15.52 7.96
N TRP A 238 14.13 15.36 6.64
CA TRP A 238 15.34 14.70 6.14
C TRP A 238 16.36 15.63 5.49
N GLY A 239 16.01 16.89 5.24
CA GLY A 239 16.91 17.83 4.56
C GLY A 239 17.33 17.38 3.16
N ALA A 240 16.54 16.53 2.51
CA ALA A 240 16.82 15.96 1.20
C ALA A 240 16.04 16.73 0.12
N TYR A 241 16.76 17.55 -0.64
CA TYR A 241 16.22 18.37 -1.74
C TYR A 241 16.52 17.77 -3.13
N ASP A 242 17.41 16.79 -3.19
CA ASP A 242 17.80 16.11 -4.42
C ASP A 242 18.17 14.63 -4.18
N LEU A 243 18.51 13.94 -5.27
CA LEU A 243 18.88 12.53 -5.26
C LEU A 243 20.14 12.25 -4.42
N GLU A 244 21.14 13.12 -4.45
CA GLU A 244 22.40 12.91 -3.74
C GLU A 244 22.16 12.97 -2.22
N GLN A 245 21.42 13.98 -1.77
CA GLN A 245 21.06 14.15 -0.37
C GLN A 245 20.14 13.03 0.12
N LEU A 246 19.17 12.59 -0.71
CA LEU A 246 18.35 11.42 -0.41
C LEU A 246 19.21 10.17 -0.17
N LEU A 247 20.14 9.88 -1.08
CA LEU A 247 21.00 8.71 -0.95
C LEU A 247 21.97 8.82 0.24
N GLY A 248 22.42 10.04 0.56
CA GLY A 248 23.17 10.33 1.78
C GLY A 248 22.37 10.00 3.04
N ALA A 249 21.12 10.46 3.12
CA ALA A 249 20.22 10.17 4.24
C ALA A 249 19.94 8.66 4.39
N VAL A 250 19.70 7.96 3.28
CA VAL A 250 19.54 6.50 3.28
C VAL A 250 20.81 5.80 3.75
N ASN A 251 21.98 6.19 3.24
CA ASN A 251 23.24 5.58 3.65
C ASN A 251 23.49 5.76 5.15
N TRP A 252 23.24 6.97 5.68
CA TRP A 252 23.33 7.23 7.11
C TRP A 252 22.41 6.32 7.93
N LEU A 253 21.14 6.15 7.53
CA LEU A 253 20.22 5.21 8.20
C LEU A 253 20.72 3.76 8.19
N VAL A 254 21.34 3.34 7.09
CA VAL A 254 21.80 1.96 6.94
C VAL A 254 23.05 1.69 7.77
N GLN A 255 24.00 2.63 7.84
CA GLN A 255 25.26 2.47 8.59
C GLN A 255 25.06 2.72 10.08
N ASP A 256 24.77 3.97 10.44
CA ASP A 256 24.72 4.43 11.83
C ASP A 256 23.27 4.54 12.29
N GLY A 257 22.51 5.39 11.60
CA GLY A 257 21.12 5.71 11.88
C GLY A 257 20.92 6.36 13.26
N HIS A 258 19.66 6.50 13.66
CA HIS A 258 19.33 7.02 14.98
C HIS A 258 19.77 6.08 16.10
N ARG A 259 19.96 4.80 15.78
CA ARG A 259 20.33 3.75 16.74
C ARG A 259 21.78 3.81 17.22
N ALA A 260 22.64 4.65 16.62
CA ALA A 260 24.08 4.67 16.88
C ALA A 260 24.43 4.74 18.37
N ASP A 261 23.70 5.55 19.15
CA ASP A 261 23.99 5.74 20.58
C ASP A 261 23.28 4.73 21.49
N PHE A 262 22.28 4.01 20.98
CA PHE A 262 21.39 3.25 21.85
C PHE A 262 22.16 2.21 22.68
N ALA A 263 23.20 1.59 22.11
CA ALA A 263 24.05 0.64 22.82
C ALA A 263 24.83 1.32 23.96
N GLN A 264 25.46 2.46 23.70
CA GLN A 264 26.20 3.21 24.71
C GLN A 264 25.29 3.73 25.83
N ASP A 265 24.09 4.21 25.48
CA ASP A 265 23.09 4.67 26.45
C ASP A 265 22.53 3.50 27.28
N ALA A 266 22.42 2.31 26.68
CA ALA A 266 21.99 1.09 27.37
C ALA A 266 23.04 0.59 28.37
N GLU A 267 24.32 0.66 28.01
CA GLU A 267 25.41 0.35 28.94
C GLU A 267 25.41 1.30 30.14
N LEU A 268 25.22 2.60 29.89
CA LEU A 268 25.13 3.60 30.95
C LEU A 268 23.90 3.37 31.86
N ALA A 269 22.73 3.09 31.27
CA ALA A 269 21.50 2.80 32.00
C ALA A 269 21.56 1.49 32.81
N ALA A 270 22.51 0.60 32.51
CA ALA A 270 22.71 -0.65 33.25
C ALA A 270 23.52 -0.45 34.55
N ARG A 271 24.17 0.71 34.73
CA ARG A 271 25.06 0.99 35.87
C ARG A 271 24.29 1.36 37.14
N PRO A 272 24.93 1.40 38.32
CA PRO A 272 24.28 1.81 39.56
C PRO A 272 23.61 3.19 39.45
N PRO A 273 22.48 3.44 40.14
CA PRO A 273 21.76 4.71 40.09
C PRO A 273 22.62 5.94 40.37
N ALA A 274 23.60 5.83 41.26
CA ALA A 274 24.53 6.92 41.58
C ALA A 274 25.34 7.38 40.35
N GLU A 275 25.82 6.46 39.51
CA GLU A 275 26.55 6.82 38.29
C GLU A 275 25.63 7.43 37.22
N GLN A 276 24.38 6.96 37.15
CA GLN A 276 23.37 7.53 36.24
C GLN A 276 23.01 8.97 36.65
N GLU A 277 22.85 9.22 37.95
CA GLU A 277 22.59 10.55 38.51
C GLU A 277 23.78 11.48 38.27
N GLU A 278 25.00 11.01 38.54
CA GLU A 278 26.24 11.76 38.26
C GLU A 278 26.34 12.16 36.78
N TYR A 279 26.10 11.20 35.87
CA TYR A 279 26.08 11.48 34.44
C TYR A 279 25.04 12.56 34.09
N ALA A 280 23.82 12.41 34.61
CA ALA A 280 22.73 13.32 34.30
C ALA A 280 22.99 14.75 34.83
N GLU A 281 23.65 14.89 35.98
CA GLU A 281 24.07 16.19 36.51
C GLU A 281 25.17 16.81 35.64
N LEU A 282 26.21 16.06 35.31
CA LEU A 282 27.31 16.52 34.46
C LEU A 282 26.82 16.93 33.07
N LEU A 283 25.92 16.15 32.46
CA LEU A 283 25.38 16.45 31.14
C LEU A 283 24.60 17.75 31.14
N ARG A 284 23.76 18.00 32.16
CA ARG A 284 23.03 19.28 32.31
C ARG A 284 23.97 20.46 32.59
N GLU A 285 25.03 20.23 33.37
CA GLU A 285 26.02 21.27 33.65
C GLU A 285 26.76 21.67 32.37
N VAL A 286 27.28 20.69 31.62
CA VAL A 286 28.01 20.90 30.36
C VAL A 286 27.11 21.53 29.30
N ASP A 287 25.90 21.01 29.11
CA ASP A 287 24.89 21.59 28.20
C ASP A 287 24.58 23.05 28.56
N GLY A 288 24.40 23.34 29.85
CA GLY A 288 24.18 24.69 30.34
C GLY A 288 25.37 25.63 30.12
N LEU A 289 26.60 25.12 30.15
CA LEU A 289 27.80 25.89 29.82
C LEU A 289 27.89 26.19 28.32
N ILE A 290 27.63 25.19 27.46
CA ILE A 290 27.58 25.34 26.00
C ILE A 290 26.50 26.36 25.62
N ALA A 291 25.30 26.24 26.17
CA ALA A 291 24.19 27.16 25.90
C ALA A 291 24.47 28.62 26.28
N ARG A 292 25.39 28.85 27.23
CA ARG A 292 25.84 30.18 27.66
C ARG A 292 27.14 30.64 26.98
N ASP A 293 27.68 29.85 26.06
CA ASP A 293 28.97 30.09 25.42
C ASP A 293 30.14 30.22 26.42
N MET A 294 30.07 29.47 27.53
CA MET A 294 31.05 29.49 28.61
C MET A 294 32.03 28.31 28.46
N LEU A 295 32.95 28.41 27.49
CA LEU A 295 33.90 27.33 27.12
C LEU A 295 35.26 27.41 27.86
N GLU A 296 35.43 28.40 28.72
CA GLU A 296 36.59 28.58 29.59
C GLU A 296 36.46 27.73 30.88
N PRO A 297 37.55 27.54 31.66
CA PRO A 297 37.50 26.76 32.90
C PRO A 297 36.31 27.15 33.80
N PRO A 298 35.53 26.17 34.31
CA PRO A 298 35.87 24.75 34.39
C PRO A 298 35.35 23.86 33.23
N PHE A 299 34.98 24.43 32.08
CA PHE A 299 34.30 23.69 31.00
C PHE A 299 34.98 22.37 30.59
N VAL A 300 36.27 22.43 30.24
CA VAL A 300 37.03 21.26 29.79
C VAL A 300 37.11 20.19 30.89
N GLU A 301 37.23 20.60 32.15
CA GLU A 301 37.28 19.69 33.31
C GLU A 301 35.95 18.96 33.51
N ARG A 302 34.84 19.69 33.36
CA ARG A 302 33.47 19.12 33.40
C ARG A 302 33.19 18.20 32.23
N LEU A 303 33.64 18.56 31.02
CA LEU A 303 33.51 17.72 29.84
C LEU A 303 34.31 16.42 29.98
N ILE A 304 35.54 16.49 30.50
CA ILE A 304 36.34 15.30 30.80
C ILE A 304 35.65 14.42 31.84
N ALA A 305 35.08 15.00 32.90
CA ALA A 305 34.30 14.24 33.89
C ALA A 305 33.08 13.57 33.26
N LEU A 306 32.31 14.29 32.44
CA LEU A 306 31.17 13.76 31.70
C LEU A 306 31.57 12.56 30.84
N VAL A 307 32.66 12.69 30.06
CA VAL A 307 33.17 11.64 29.19
C VAL A 307 33.63 10.42 30.00
N ARG A 308 34.30 10.61 31.13
CA ARG A 308 34.68 9.50 32.02
C ARG A 308 33.46 8.71 32.46
N VAL A 309 32.44 9.41 32.96
CA VAL A 309 31.21 8.77 33.44
C VAL A 309 30.46 8.14 32.27
N ARG A 310 30.40 8.75 31.07
CA ARG A 310 29.73 8.16 29.89
C ARG A 310 30.31 6.78 29.57
N TYR A 311 31.62 6.69 29.40
CA TYR A 311 32.28 5.49 28.87
C TYR A 311 32.75 4.49 29.94
N GLY A 312 32.55 4.79 31.23
CA GLY A 312 32.76 3.84 32.34
C GLY A 312 34.20 3.33 32.40
N ASP A 313 34.39 2.01 32.29
CA ASP A 313 35.72 1.37 32.30
C ASP A 313 36.65 1.88 31.19
N ARG A 314 36.09 2.35 30.06
CA ARG A 314 36.85 2.96 28.95
C ARG A 314 37.03 4.48 29.14
N GLY A 315 36.42 5.08 30.17
CA GLY A 315 36.33 6.51 30.41
C GLY A 315 37.65 7.25 30.38
N ASP A 316 38.71 6.69 30.97
CA ASP A 316 40.03 7.35 30.96
C ASP A 316 40.68 7.40 29.57
N ALA A 317 40.45 6.39 28.73
CA ALA A 317 40.95 6.40 27.35
C ALA A 317 40.23 7.48 26.52
N TYR A 318 38.91 7.61 26.66
CA TYR A 318 38.13 8.65 25.99
C TYR A 318 38.46 10.05 26.54
N ALA A 319 38.62 10.19 27.86
CA ALA A 319 39.00 11.45 28.50
C ALA A 319 40.34 12.01 27.97
N GLY A 320 41.31 11.14 27.69
CA GLY A 320 42.59 11.53 27.09
C GLY A 320 42.46 12.11 25.68
N LEU A 321 41.39 11.77 24.95
CA LEU A 321 41.10 12.25 23.59
C LEU A 321 40.31 13.56 23.57
N VAL A 322 39.73 14.00 24.69
CA VAL A 322 38.94 15.25 24.73
C VAL A 322 39.78 16.48 24.34
N PRO A 323 40.94 16.78 24.95
CA PRO A 323 41.73 17.96 24.56
C PRO A 323 42.19 17.98 23.10
N PRO A 324 42.74 16.90 22.50
CA PRO A 324 43.16 16.94 21.11
C PRO A 324 41.97 17.06 20.15
N LEU A 325 40.81 16.46 20.46
CA LEU A 325 39.59 16.62 19.65
C LEU A 325 39.05 18.06 19.72
N LEU A 326 39.02 18.69 20.89
CA LEU A 326 38.58 20.10 21.01
C LEU A 326 39.51 21.08 20.29
N ARG A 327 40.77 20.70 20.04
CA ARG A 327 41.76 21.51 19.32
C ARG A 327 41.83 21.17 17.83
N ASP A 328 40.96 20.28 17.34
CA ASP A 328 40.98 19.75 15.97
C ASP A 328 42.38 19.24 15.57
N GLU A 329 43.08 18.57 16.50
CA GLU A 329 44.42 18.05 16.24
C GLU A 329 44.38 16.95 15.15
N PRO A 330 45.22 17.03 14.11
CA PRO A 330 45.24 16.03 13.06
C PRO A 330 45.51 14.62 13.61
N GLY A 331 44.59 13.70 13.35
CA GLY A 331 44.71 12.30 13.74
C GLY A 331 44.01 11.91 15.03
N ALA A 332 43.40 12.86 15.76
CA ALA A 332 42.70 12.59 17.02
C ALA A 332 41.45 11.70 16.85
N ASP A 333 40.85 11.68 15.66
CA ASP A 333 39.65 10.94 15.28
C ASP A 333 39.94 9.67 14.45
N LEU A 334 41.20 9.34 14.20
CA LEU A 334 41.57 8.17 13.37
C LEU A 334 41.33 6.82 14.06
N SER A 335 41.34 6.80 15.39
CA SER A 335 40.97 5.60 16.15
C SER A 335 39.45 5.47 16.23
N GLU A 336 38.96 4.24 16.42
CA GLU A 336 37.54 3.98 16.63
C GLU A 336 36.98 4.80 17.82
N GLN A 337 37.72 4.87 18.92
CA GLN A 337 37.34 5.66 20.10
C GLN A 337 37.34 7.16 19.80
N GLY A 338 38.30 7.63 19.00
CA GLY A 338 38.40 9.02 18.58
C GLY A 338 37.23 9.42 17.70
N ALA A 339 36.88 8.60 16.71
CA ALA A 339 35.73 8.81 15.83
C ALA A 339 34.41 8.81 16.61
N GLU A 340 34.19 7.84 17.49
CA GLU A 340 32.98 7.76 18.33
C GLU A 340 32.86 8.99 19.24
N LEU A 341 33.95 9.37 19.90
CA LEU A 341 33.97 10.56 20.76
C LEU A 341 33.75 11.85 19.97
N ALA A 342 34.36 11.97 18.80
CA ALA A 342 34.18 13.13 17.92
C ALA A 342 32.70 13.28 17.51
N GLN A 343 32.00 12.19 17.21
CA GLN A 343 30.57 12.21 16.90
C GLN A 343 29.71 12.62 18.10
N PHE A 344 30.04 12.11 19.30
CA PHE A 344 29.37 12.52 20.53
C PHE A 344 29.56 14.02 20.80
N LEU A 345 30.82 14.51 20.78
CA LEU A 345 31.12 15.92 20.98
C LEU A 345 30.45 16.80 19.91
N HIS A 346 30.50 16.39 18.64
CA HIS A 346 29.86 17.13 17.56
C HIS A 346 28.36 17.34 17.82
N ARG A 347 27.63 16.30 18.24
CA ARG A 347 26.21 16.44 18.60
C ARG A 347 26.01 17.27 19.84
N LEU A 348 26.81 17.05 20.89
CA LEU A 348 26.74 17.83 22.12
C LEU A 348 26.91 19.34 21.88
N PHE A 349 27.77 19.75 20.94
CA PHE A 349 27.98 21.16 20.62
C PHE A 349 26.99 21.74 19.62
N ASN A 350 26.51 20.95 18.65
CA ASN A 350 25.75 21.46 17.51
C ASN A 350 24.24 21.16 17.57
N ASP A 351 23.83 20.18 18.36
CA ASP A 351 22.43 19.79 18.52
C ASP A 351 21.92 20.19 19.92
N ARG A 352 21.09 21.24 19.95
CA ARG A 352 20.48 21.77 21.18
C ARG A 352 19.54 20.78 21.89
N GLY A 353 19.05 19.77 21.18
CA GLY A 353 18.18 18.73 21.74
C GLY A 353 18.96 17.58 22.38
N HIS A 354 20.23 17.41 22.00
CA HIS A 354 20.99 16.18 22.26
C HIS A 354 21.03 15.80 23.75
N ALA A 355 21.34 16.74 24.63
CA ALA A 355 21.40 16.48 26.07
C ALA A 355 20.04 16.05 26.64
N ALA A 356 18.94 16.69 26.22
CA ALA A 356 17.61 16.33 26.67
C ALA A 356 17.18 14.94 26.16
N GLU A 357 17.54 14.61 24.92
CA GLU A 357 17.28 13.30 24.33
C GLU A 357 18.05 12.17 25.02
N GLU A 358 19.33 12.38 25.33
CA GLU A 358 20.11 11.39 26.09
C GLU A 358 19.57 11.16 27.50
N LEU A 359 19.18 12.23 28.21
CA LEU A 359 18.54 12.11 29.53
C LEU A 359 17.21 11.34 29.44
N HIS A 360 16.44 11.56 28.38
CA HIS A 360 15.23 10.79 28.12
C HIS A 360 15.54 9.31 27.87
N ARG A 361 16.54 9.00 27.04
CA ARG A 361 16.96 7.62 26.76
C ARG A 361 17.47 6.93 28.03
N LEU A 362 18.29 7.60 28.84
CA LEU A 362 18.77 7.08 30.12
C LEU A 362 17.62 6.67 31.03
N LYS A 363 16.60 7.55 31.18
CA LYS A 363 15.39 7.25 31.97
C LYS A 363 14.59 6.10 31.38
N THR A 364 14.45 6.05 30.06
CA THR A 364 13.63 5.07 29.36
C THR A 364 14.27 3.67 29.37
N LEU A 365 15.60 3.60 29.26
CA LEU A 365 16.40 2.38 29.31
C LEU A 365 16.59 1.82 30.73
N ALA A 366 16.06 2.50 31.75
CA ALA A 366 15.92 1.93 33.09
C ALA A 366 15.04 0.67 33.09
N ASP A 367 14.13 0.52 32.12
CA ASP A 367 13.39 -0.71 31.89
C ASP A 367 14.32 -1.82 31.33
N PRO A 368 14.57 -2.91 32.09
CA PRO A 368 15.43 -4.00 31.64
C PRO A 368 14.92 -4.71 30.38
N ALA A 369 13.60 -4.78 30.18
CA ALA A 369 13.03 -5.47 29.02
C ALA A 369 13.29 -4.69 27.73
N LEU A 370 13.18 -3.36 27.78
CA LEU A 370 13.54 -2.50 26.66
C LEU A 370 15.05 -2.55 26.38
N ARG A 371 15.85 -2.45 27.45
CA ARG A 371 17.32 -2.47 27.36
C ARG A 371 17.85 -3.76 26.73
N ALA A 372 17.22 -4.90 27.00
CA ALA A 372 17.58 -6.18 26.39
C ALA A 372 17.39 -6.21 24.85
N ASN A 373 16.54 -5.35 24.29
CA ASN A 373 16.25 -5.30 22.86
C ASN A 373 17.05 -4.23 22.10
N VAL A 374 17.93 -3.45 22.76
CA VAL A 374 18.65 -2.33 22.15
C VAL A 374 19.41 -2.70 20.87
N GLY A 375 20.09 -3.84 20.85
CA GLY A 375 20.77 -4.35 19.66
C GLY A 375 19.84 -4.77 18.50
N ARG A 376 18.53 -4.68 18.69
CA ARG A 376 17.49 -5.13 17.76
C ARG A 376 16.69 -3.98 17.15
N PHE A 377 17.01 -2.71 17.44
CA PHE A 377 16.22 -1.56 16.93
C PHE A 377 16.56 -1.12 15.50
N LEU A 378 17.29 -1.93 14.74
CA LEU A 378 17.61 -1.68 13.34
C LEU A 378 16.40 -1.33 12.46
N ILE A 379 15.25 -1.97 12.67
CA ILE A 379 14.02 -1.70 11.93
C ILE A 379 13.55 -0.25 12.04
N TRP A 380 13.89 0.45 13.14
CA TRP A 380 13.60 1.87 13.28
C TRP A 380 14.20 2.68 12.14
N ASP A 381 15.43 2.39 11.76
CA ASP A 381 16.13 3.07 10.67
C ASP A 381 15.85 2.40 9.32
N TYR A 382 15.85 1.07 9.25
CA TYR A 382 15.64 0.35 7.99
C TYR A 382 14.23 0.57 7.43
N GLY A 383 13.20 0.59 8.29
CA GLY A 383 11.83 0.90 7.87
C GLY A 383 11.72 2.31 7.26
N ARG A 384 12.52 3.27 7.76
CA ARG A 384 12.64 4.62 7.18
C ARG A 384 13.40 4.61 5.87
N ALA A 385 14.52 3.90 5.78
CA ALA A 385 15.28 3.77 4.55
C ALA A 385 14.43 3.21 3.40
N LEU A 386 13.62 2.18 3.68
CA LEU A 386 12.66 1.63 2.72
C LEU A 386 11.66 2.71 2.24
N MET A 387 11.12 3.52 3.16
CA MET A 387 10.23 4.62 2.79
C MET A 387 10.92 5.75 2.04
N LEU A 388 12.17 6.06 2.33
CA LEU A 388 12.95 7.08 1.61
C LEU A 388 13.14 6.67 0.14
N TYR A 389 13.41 5.39 -0.12
CA TYR A 389 13.40 4.87 -1.50
C TYR A 389 12.03 5.03 -2.18
N ARG A 390 10.93 4.79 -1.45
CA ARG A 390 9.58 4.99 -1.99
C ARG A 390 9.30 6.46 -2.29
N TRP A 391 9.62 7.37 -1.38
CA TRP A 391 9.41 8.80 -1.59
C TRP A 391 10.25 9.33 -2.73
N GLY A 392 11.52 8.93 -2.81
CA GLY A 392 12.39 9.24 -3.95
C GLY A 392 11.80 8.77 -5.29
N HIS A 393 11.15 7.62 -5.31
CA HIS A 393 10.41 7.16 -6.49
C HIS A 393 9.15 7.99 -6.77
N MET A 394 8.34 8.30 -5.75
CA MET A 394 7.12 9.10 -5.90
C MET A 394 7.42 10.47 -6.50
N VAL A 395 8.49 11.14 -6.08
CA VAL A 395 8.90 12.46 -6.59
C VAL A 395 9.72 12.39 -7.89
N GLY A 396 9.98 11.20 -8.41
CA GLY A 396 10.64 11.00 -9.70
C GLY A 396 12.17 11.07 -9.67
N TRP A 397 12.80 11.04 -8.50
CA TRP A 397 14.27 10.99 -8.38
C TRP A 397 14.83 9.57 -8.58
N LEU A 398 14.02 8.56 -8.31
CA LEU A 398 14.40 7.15 -8.41
C LEU A 398 13.49 6.37 -9.36
N THR A 399 14.11 5.50 -10.15
CA THR A 399 13.37 4.50 -10.94
C THR A 399 12.85 3.38 -10.05
N GLU A 400 11.75 2.75 -10.46
CA GLU A 400 11.18 1.60 -9.77
C GLU A 400 12.19 0.45 -9.58
N GLU A 401 12.91 0.06 -10.65
CA GLU A 401 13.89 -1.02 -10.62
C GLU A 401 14.98 -0.76 -9.56
N TYR A 402 15.57 0.44 -9.58
CA TYR A 402 16.57 0.84 -8.59
C TYR A 402 16.04 0.73 -7.15
N CYS A 403 14.80 1.15 -6.88
CA CYS A 403 14.24 1.03 -5.55
C CYS A 403 14.17 -0.43 -5.10
N TRP A 404 13.64 -1.33 -5.94
CA TRP A 404 13.54 -2.73 -5.57
C TRP A 404 14.90 -3.40 -5.35
N GLU A 405 15.88 -3.12 -6.22
CA GLU A 405 17.24 -3.64 -6.09
C GLU A 405 17.94 -3.20 -4.80
N ARG A 406 17.70 -1.96 -4.35
CA ARG A 406 18.30 -1.43 -3.12
C ARG A 406 17.54 -1.80 -1.85
N MET A 407 16.22 -1.99 -1.95
CA MET A 407 15.40 -2.38 -0.81
C MET A 407 15.49 -3.87 -0.48
N LEU A 408 15.75 -4.75 -1.46
CA LEU A 408 15.83 -6.20 -1.24
C LEU A 408 16.91 -6.61 -0.21
N PRO A 409 18.17 -6.10 -0.27
CA PRO A 409 19.17 -6.40 0.76
C PRO A 409 18.75 -5.97 2.16
N LEU A 410 18.08 -4.81 2.29
CA LEU A 410 17.56 -4.34 3.58
C LEU A 410 16.47 -5.28 4.11
N ALA A 411 15.57 -5.73 3.23
CA ALA A 411 14.53 -6.68 3.58
C ALA A 411 15.08 -8.03 4.04
N LEU A 412 16.08 -8.58 3.34
CA LEU A 412 16.81 -9.78 3.76
C LEU A 412 17.42 -9.61 5.16
N ASP A 413 18.02 -8.45 5.44
CA ASP A 413 18.63 -8.19 6.73
C ASP A 413 17.60 -8.05 7.87
N ILE A 414 16.47 -7.41 7.59
CA ILE A 414 15.31 -7.35 8.50
C ILE A 414 14.80 -8.77 8.78
N GLN A 415 14.53 -9.58 7.73
CA GLN A 415 13.96 -10.91 7.90
C GLN A 415 14.84 -11.81 8.76
N ARG A 416 16.18 -11.68 8.66
CA ARG A 416 17.14 -12.45 9.46
C ARG A 416 17.19 -12.05 10.93
N ARG A 417 16.91 -10.79 11.27
CA ARG A 417 17.06 -10.26 12.65
C ARG A 417 15.79 -10.34 13.49
N TYR A 418 14.63 -10.54 12.86
CA TYR A 418 13.35 -10.68 13.56
C TYR A 418 12.69 -12.02 13.26
N THR A 419 11.74 -12.42 14.10
CA THR A 419 11.11 -13.74 14.06
C THR A 419 9.70 -13.73 13.46
N SER A 420 9.05 -12.57 13.40
CA SER A 420 7.71 -12.37 12.84
C SER A 420 7.43 -10.90 12.60
N TRP A 421 6.34 -10.59 11.87
CA TRP A 421 5.84 -9.23 11.71
C TRP A 421 5.59 -8.54 13.06
N HIS A 422 5.05 -9.26 14.04
CA HIS A 422 4.78 -8.72 15.37
C HIS A 422 6.07 -8.40 16.13
N ASP A 423 7.06 -9.30 16.12
CA ASP A 423 8.36 -9.09 16.77
C ASP A 423 9.12 -7.89 16.15
N MET A 424 9.09 -7.78 14.82
CA MET A 424 9.62 -6.61 14.10
C MET A 424 8.89 -5.32 14.52
N ALA A 425 7.56 -5.33 14.56
CA ALA A 425 6.75 -4.18 14.93
C ALA A 425 6.98 -3.73 16.38
N THR A 426 7.14 -4.67 17.31
CA THR A 426 7.52 -4.38 18.70
C THR A 426 8.86 -3.68 18.75
N CYS A 427 9.88 -4.18 18.05
CA CYS A 427 11.19 -3.53 18.00
C CYS A 427 11.14 -2.13 17.35
N TYR A 428 10.28 -1.93 16.36
CA TYR A 428 10.06 -0.60 15.75
C TYR A 428 9.46 0.40 16.75
N LEU A 429 8.44 0.01 17.51
CA LEU A 429 7.82 0.85 18.53
C LEU A 429 8.79 1.15 19.68
N GLN A 430 9.63 0.19 20.05
CA GLN A 430 10.68 0.38 21.06
C GLN A 430 11.78 1.33 20.59
N GLY A 431 12.25 1.20 19.33
CA GLY A 431 13.20 2.14 18.73
C GLY A 431 12.63 3.56 18.66
N ARG A 432 11.34 3.69 18.32
CA ARG A 432 10.62 4.98 18.37
C ARG A 432 10.68 5.63 19.74
N LEU A 433 10.37 4.84 20.78
CA LEU A 433 10.26 5.32 22.14
C LEU A 433 11.59 5.93 22.63
N LEU A 434 12.71 5.35 22.20
CA LEU A 434 14.05 5.90 22.48
C LEU A 434 14.34 7.17 21.68
N TRP A 435 13.94 7.22 20.41
CA TRP A 435 14.18 8.38 19.55
C TRP A 435 13.32 9.60 19.89
N SER A 436 12.04 9.44 20.24
CA SER A 436 11.08 10.55 20.26
C SER A 436 11.22 11.53 21.45
N GLY A 437 12.24 11.39 22.31
CA GLY A 437 12.45 12.28 23.46
C GLY A 437 11.34 12.26 24.53
N GLY A 438 10.38 11.32 24.45
CA GLY A 438 9.26 11.20 25.37
C GLY A 438 8.16 10.22 24.91
N GLY A 439 7.57 9.49 25.86
CA GLY A 439 6.30 8.76 25.69
C GLY A 439 5.07 9.65 25.97
N GLY A 440 3.87 9.19 25.61
CA GLY A 440 2.62 9.96 25.78
C GLY A 440 1.62 9.71 24.65
N GLN A 441 0.71 10.67 24.38
CA GLN A 441 -0.34 10.54 23.35
C GLN A 441 0.21 10.16 21.96
N ALA A 442 1.42 10.62 21.63
CA ALA A 442 2.09 10.30 20.37
C ALA A 442 2.56 8.83 20.31
N GLN A 443 2.87 8.19 21.44
CA GLN A 443 3.17 6.74 21.47
C GLN A 443 1.87 5.93 21.31
N ASP A 444 0.81 6.31 22.01
CA ASP A 444 -0.50 5.64 21.94
C ASP A 444 -1.10 5.70 20.52
N GLU A 445 -0.82 6.76 19.77
CA GLU A 445 -1.21 6.87 18.36
C GLU A 445 -0.46 5.86 17.49
N TYR A 446 0.85 5.72 17.66
CA TYR A 446 1.65 4.74 16.92
C TYR A 446 1.25 3.31 17.28
N ASP A 447 1.06 3.00 18.57
CA ASP A 447 0.63 1.68 19.01
C ASP A 447 -0.74 1.32 18.38
N ARG A 448 -1.67 2.27 18.29
CA ARG A 448 -2.96 2.09 17.61
C ARG A 448 -2.80 1.88 16.10
N LEU A 449 -1.95 2.66 15.44
CA LEU A 449 -1.69 2.54 14.00
C LEU A 449 -1.06 1.19 13.65
N ILE A 450 -0.08 0.74 14.44
CA ILE A 450 0.54 -0.58 14.28
C ILE A 450 -0.45 -1.70 14.58
N GLY A 451 -1.30 -1.53 15.60
CA GLY A 451 -2.39 -2.47 15.88
C GLY A 451 -3.39 -2.57 14.72
N ALA A 452 -3.77 -1.44 14.11
CA ALA A 452 -4.63 -1.41 12.94
C ALA A 452 -3.98 -2.07 11.72
N LEU A 453 -2.69 -1.81 11.49
CA LEU A 453 -1.90 -2.44 10.43
C LEU A 453 -1.82 -3.96 10.60
N ALA A 454 -1.70 -4.46 11.82
CA ALA A 454 -1.71 -5.89 12.12
C ALA A 454 -3.10 -6.53 11.97
N ALA A 455 -4.18 -5.77 12.24
CA ALA A 455 -5.55 -6.27 12.15
C ALA A 455 -6.16 -6.20 10.74
N GLU A 456 -5.68 -5.29 9.88
CA GLU A 456 -6.22 -5.05 8.54
C GLU A 456 -5.99 -6.29 7.63
N PRO A 457 -7.06 -6.97 7.16
CA PRO A 457 -6.91 -8.18 6.33
C PRO A 457 -6.09 -7.98 5.06
N ARG A 458 -6.07 -6.75 4.51
CA ARG A 458 -5.30 -6.41 3.32
C ARG A 458 -3.90 -5.85 3.59
N SER A 459 -3.48 -5.82 4.85
CA SER A 459 -2.11 -5.47 5.20
C SER A 459 -1.13 -6.49 4.62
N PRO A 460 0.06 -6.07 4.12
CA PRO A 460 1.10 -7.01 3.74
C PRO A 460 1.42 -8.04 4.83
N TRP A 461 1.27 -7.66 6.11
CA TRP A 461 1.51 -8.54 7.25
C TRP A 461 0.55 -9.74 7.33
N ASN A 462 -0.62 -9.62 6.70
CA ASN A 462 -1.66 -10.65 6.64
C ASN A 462 -1.76 -11.34 5.27
N ILE A 463 -1.07 -10.81 4.25
CA ILE A 463 -1.06 -11.36 2.89
C ILE A 463 0.17 -12.25 2.66
N VAL A 464 1.36 -11.81 3.11
CA VAL A 464 2.61 -12.55 2.91
C VAL A 464 3.16 -13.13 4.23
N PRO A 465 3.60 -14.40 4.25
CA PRO A 465 4.18 -14.99 5.44
C PRO A 465 5.52 -14.34 5.77
N TRP A 466 5.88 -14.28 7.06
CA TRP A 466 7.17 -13.74 7.49
C TRP A 466 8.35 -14.44 6.81
N GLY A 467 8.35 -15.78 6.80
CA GLY A 467 9.41 -16.62 6.21
C GLY A 467 9.32 -16.82 4.70
N LEU A 468 8.80 -15.84 3.95
CA LEU A 468 8.82 -15.86 2.49
C LEU A 468 10.27 -15.90 1.96
N ASP A 469 10.56 -16.67 0.92
CA ASP A 469 11.87 -16.65 0.27
C ASP A 469 12.08 -15.34 -0.49
N LEU A 470 12.95 -14.46 0.02
CA LEU A 470 13.18 -13.13 -0.53
C LEU A 470 14.20 -13.16 -1.67
N THR A 471 13.80 -13.71 -2.81
CA THR A 471 14.55 -13.68 -4.07
C THR A 471 13.89 -12.72 -5.08
N ARG A 472 14.64 -12.17 -6.04
CA ARG A 472 14.06 -11.28 -7.07
C ARG A 472 13.01 -12.07 -7.87
N ASP A 473 11.76 -11.63 -7.79
CA ASP A 473 10.60 -12.21 -8.47
C ASP A 473 9.93 -11.22 -9.45
N TRP A 474 10.56 -10.06 -9.69
CA TRP A 474 10.17 -9.08 -10.70
C TRP A 474 11.12 -9.08 -11.91
N ALA A 475 10.56 -8.67 -13.06
CA ALA A 475 11.23 -8.65 -14.36
C ALA A 475 12.40 -7.67 -14.44
#